data_AF-A0A377AJA0-F1
#
_entry.id   AF-A0A377AJA0-F1
#
_cell.length_a   1.000
_cell.length_b   1.000
_cell.length_c   1.000
_cell.angle_alpha   90.00
_cell.angle_beta   90.00
_cell.angle_gamma   90.00
#
_symmetry.space_group_name_H-M   'P 1'
#
loop_
_entity.id
_entity.type
_entity.pdbx_description
1 polymer ?
#
loop_
_entity_poly.entity_id
_entity_poly.type
_entity_poly.pdbx_seq_one_letter_code
_entity_poly.pdbx_strand_id
1 'polypeptide(L)'
;MDCWRLPKKHPEIGDVTRAGSDDRHRAVLKMAINSKPDAKLTAGIVARARDKGLILLSCGPYYNVLRILVPLTIEDTQIRQGLEIISQCFC
;
A
#
# COMPACT_ATOMS: atom_id res chain seq x y z
N MET A 1 11.27 -15.15 -0.12
CA MET A 1 9.85 -15.46 0.13
C MET A 1 9.13 -14.45 1.02
N ASP A 2 9.77 -13.35 1.50
CA ASP A 2 9.08 -12.28 2.25
C ASP A 2 9.45 -10.88 1.71
N CYS A 3 9.02 -10.52 0.51
CA CYS A 3 9.22 -9.16 -0.01
C CYS A 3 8.19 -8.15 0.52
N TRP A 4 7.02 -8.61 0.98
CA TRP A 4 5.86 -7.80 1.37
C TRP A 4 5.79 -7.43 2.86
N ARG A 5 6.93 -7.20 3.50
CA ARG A 5 6.95 -6.81 4.92
C ARG A 5 7.15 -5.31 5.03
N LEU A 6 6.05 -4.57 5.12
CA LEU A 6 6.12 -3.16 5.51
C LEU A 6 6.58 -3.08 6.97
N PRO A 7 7.52 -2.19 7.32
CA PRO A 7 7.88 -1.97 8.71
C PRO A 7 6.63 -1.55 9.50
N LYS A 8 6.39 -2.18 10.66
CA LYS A 8 5.28 -1.90 11.61
C LYS A 8 5.32 -0.48 12.24
N LYS A 9 5.93 0.49 11.56
CA LYS A 9 6.19 1.84 12.08
C LYS A 9 5.02 2.82 11.90
N HIS A 10 3.94 2.43 11.22
CA HIS A 10 2.86 3.35 10.82
C HIS A 10 1.54 3.03 11.54
N PRO A 11 1.16 3.76 12.61
CA PRO A 11 -0.08 3.55 13.35
C PRO A 11 -1.34 3.85 12.53
N GLU A 12 -1.20 4.59 11.42
CA GLU A 12 -2.28 4.86 10.46
C GLU A 12 -2.63 3.69 9.52
N ILE A 13 -1.81 2.63 9.50
CA ILE A 13 -2.13 1.40 8.78
C ILE A 13 -2.98 0.53 9.70
N GLY A 14 -4.28 0.42 9.39
CA GLY A 14 -5.22 -0.34 10.19
C GLY A 14 -5.09 -1.85 9.99
N ASP A 15 -5.05 -2.29 8.73
CA ASP A 15 -4.95 -3.71 8.39
C ASP A 15 -4.21 -3.90 7.06
N VAL A 16 -3.41 -4.97 6.97
CA VAL A 16 -2.68 -5.35 5.75
C VAL A 16 -3.18 -6.71 5.32
N THR A 17 -4.10 -6.72 4.36
CA THR A 17 -4.65 -7.96 3.81
C THR A 17 -3.89 -8.34 2.54
N ARG A 18 -3.33 -9.55 2.51
CA ARG A 18 -2.87 -10.17 1.26
C ARG A 18 -4.06 -10.85 0.60
N ALA A 19 -4.15 -10.75 -0.71
CA ALA A 19 -5.32 -11.25 -1.40
C ALA A 19 -4.88 -12.01 -2.65
N GLY A 20 -5.12 -13.32 -2.70
CA GLY A 20 -4.81 -14.18 -3.85
C GLY A 20 -4.08 -15.45 -3.42
N SER A 21 -4.06 -16.45 -4.29
CA SER A 21 -3.33 -17.71 -4.07
C SER A 21 -1.82 -17.56 -4.25
N ASP A 22 -1.39 -16.47 -4.87
CA ASP A 22 0.01 -16.11 -5.13
C ASP A 22 0.30 -14.79 -4.39
N ASP A 23 0.86 -14.90 -3.17
CA ASP A 23 1.09 -13.80 -2.21
C ASP A 23 2.06 -12.71 -2.73
N ARG A 24 2.61 -12.88 -3.94
CA ARG A 24 3.55 -11.92 -4.53
C ARG A 24 2.88 -10.78 -5.28
N HIS A 25 1.68 -10.97 -5.83
CA HIS A 25 1.22 -10.09 -6.91
C HIS A 25 0.10 -9.11 -6.54
N ARG A 26 -0.48 -9.26 -5.35
CA ARG A 26 -1.56 -8.39 -4.88
C ARG A 26 -1.54 -8.20 -3.38
N ALA A 27 -1.41 -6.94 -2.97
CA ALA A 27 -1.56 -6.52 -1.58
C ALA A 27 -2.64 -5.44 -1.46
N VAL A 28 -3.37 -5.49 -0.35
CA VAL A 28 -4.40 -4.53 0.01
C VAL A 28 -4.05 -3.96 1.37
N LEU A 29 -3.84 -2.64 1.44
CA LEU A 29 -3.59 -1.92 2.68
C LEU A 29 -4.87 -1.16 3.03
N LYS A 30 -5.41 -1.38 4.23
CA LYS A 30 -6.53 -0.59 4.76
C LYS A 30 -5.97 0.48 5.69
N MET A 31 -6.24 1.72 5.34
CA MET A 31 -5.89 2.90 6.11
C MET A 31 -6.97 3.16 7.16
N ALA A 32 -6.56 3.31 8.41
CA ALA A 32 -7.47 3.68 9.48
C ALA A 32 -6.71 4.48 10.53
N ILE A 33 -7.27 5.62 10.95
CA ILE A 33 -6.78 6.37 12.10
C ILE A 33 -7.80 6.19 13.22
N ASN A 34 -7.35 5.70 14.38
CA ASN A 34 -8.21 5.49 15.55
C ASN A 34 -9.46 4.64 15.22
N SER A 35 -9.26 3.53 14.50
CA SER A 35 -10.31 2.62 14.02
C SER A 35 -11.38 3.25 13.10
N LYS A 36 -11.16 4.48 12.61
CA LYS A 36 -12.04 5.14 11.64
C LYS A 36 -11.39 5.18 10.26
N PRO A 37 -12.17 4.94 9.17
CA PRO A 37 -11.68 5.11 7.81
C PRO A 37 -11.18 6.55 7.57
N ASP A 38 -9.97 6.69 7.03
CA ASP A 38 -9.42 8.00 6.64
C ASP A 38 -9.16 8.06 5.12
N ALA A 39 -10.13 8.62 4.39
CA ALA A 39 -10.03 8.84 2.96
C ALA A 39 -9.01 9.94 2.59
N LYS A 40 -8.84 10.95 3.45
CA LYS A 40 -7.98 12.10 3.17
C LYS A 40 -6.51 11.69 3.26
N LEU A 41 -6.17 10.89 4.27
CA LEU A 41 -4.86 10.27 4.38
C LEU A 41 -4.56 9.38 3.17
N THR A 42 -5.50 8.53 2.79
CA THR A 42 -5.35 7.62 1.64
C THR A 42 -5.11 8.39 0.34
N ALA A 43 -5.90 9.44 0.08
CA ALA A 43 -5.71 10.31 -1.08
C ALA A 43 -4.34 11.03 -1.05
N GLY A 44 -3.90 11.49 0.12
CA GLY A 44 -2.58 12.11 0.28
C GLY A 44 -1.42 11.15 0.00
N ILE A 45 -1.54 9.90 0.43
CA ILE A 45 -0.55 8.84 0.14
C ILE A 45 -0.52 8.54 -1.37
N VAL A 46 -1.69 8.40 -2.02
CA VAL A 46 -1.76 8.19 -3.47
C VAL A 46 -1.10 9.33 -4.24
N ALA A 47 -1.35 10.58 -3.85
CA ALA A 47 -0.73 11.75 -4.47
C ALA A 47 0.80 11.74 -4.31
N ARG A 48 1.30 11.55 -3.07
CA ARG A 48 2.75 11.48 -2.80
C ARG A 48 3.43 10.32 -3.52
N ALA A 49 2.78 9.16 -3.59
CA ALA A 49 3.31 8.01 -4.32
C ALA A 49 3.39 8.31 -5.81
N ARG A 50 2.36 8.94 -6.38
CA ARG A 50 2.33 9.36 -7.80
C ARG A 50 3.48 10.33 -8.11
N ASP A 51 3.72 11.30 -7.24
CA ASP A 51 4.81 12.27 -7.41
C ASP A 51 6.20 11.60 -7.35
N LYS A 52 6.31 10.45 -6.68
CA LYS A 52 7.52 9.59 -6.63
C LYS A 52 7.57 8.55 -7.75
N GLY A 53 6.63 8.57 -8.70
CA GLY A 53 6.58 7.65 -9.83
C GLY A 53 5.94 6.29 -9.54
N LEU A 54 5.23 6.14 -8.42
CA LEU A 54 4.51 4.92 -8.07
C LEU A 54 2.99 5.11 -8.20
N ILE A 55 2.37 4.28 -9.03
CA ILE A 55 0.91 4.31 -9.22
C ILE A 55 0.25 3.44 -8.17
N LEU A 56 -0.59 4.04 -7.34
CA LEU A 56 -1.41 3.37 -6.34
C LEU A 56 -2.88 3.70 -6.58
N LEU A 57 -3.76 2.73 -6.30
CA LEU A 57 -5.19 2.89 -6.46
C LEU A 57 -5.88 2.92 -5.10
N SER A 58 -6.66 3.96 -4.84
CA SER A 58 -7.61 3.96 -3.72
C SER A 58 -8.90 3.24 -4.11
N CYS A 59 -9.45 2.42 -3.22
CA CYS A 59 -10.70 1.69 -3.42
C CYS A 59 -11.51 1.55 -2.11
N GLY A 60 -12.66 0.87 -2.21
CA GLY A 60 -13.56 0.62 -1.08
C GLY A 60 -14.62 1.71 -0.89
N PRO A 61 -15.69 1.41 -0.10
CA PRO A 61 -16.82 2.33 0.08
C PRO A 61 -16.45 3.62 0.81
N TYR A 62 -15.42 3.57 1.65
CA TYR A 62 -14.92 4.72 2.41
C TYR A 62 -13.64 5.33 1.83
N TYR A 63 -13.22 4.92 0.62
CA TYR A 63 -11.98 5.38 -0.03
C TYR A 63 -10.72 5.30 0.84
N ASN A 64 -10.71 4.41 1.82
CA ASN A 64 -9.64 4.24 2.79
C ASN A 64 -8.77 3.00 2.51
N VAL A 65 -8.96 2.35 1.36
CA VAL A 65 -8.22 1.14 1.00
C VAL A 65 -7.28 1.45 -0.13
N LEU A 66 -6.01 1.11 0.03
CA LEU A 66 -4.97 1.20 -0.99
C LEU A 66 -4.75 -0.17 -1.61
N ARG A 67 -4.89 -0.26 -2.93
CA ARG A 67 -4.68 -1.49 -3.69
C ARG A 67 -3.37 -1.41 -4.45
N ILE A 68 -2.51 -2.39 -4.20
CA ILE A 68 -1.23 -2.55 -4.87
C ILE A 68 -1.37 -3.73 -5.82
N LEU A 69 -1.28 -3.45 -7.11
CA LEU A 69 -1.29 -4.43 -8.19
C LEU A 69 0.10 -4.41 -8.82
N VAL A 70 0.85 -5.49 -8.65
CA VAL A 70 2.16 -5.63 -9.31
C VAL A 70 2.04 -6.67 -10.44
N PRO A 71 2.77 -6.47 -11.57
CA PRO A 71 2.72 -7.41 -12.68
C PRO A 71 3.33 -8.76 -12.29
N LEU A 72 2.86 -9.83 -12.94
CA LEU A 72 3.31 -11.20 -12.64
C LEU A 72 4.81 -11.43 -12.85
N THR A 73 5.39 -10.67 -13.77
CA THR A 73 6.79 -10.74 -14.21
C THR A 73 7.71 -9.75 -13.49
N ILE A 74 7.23 -9.07 -12.43
CA ILE A 74 8.04 -8.10 -11.70
C ILE A 74 9.14 -8.80 -10.90
N GLU A 75 10.32 -8.19 -10.85
CA GLU A 75 11.42 -8.67 -10.01
C GLU A 75 11.20 -8.29 -8.54
N ASP A 76 11.64 -9.14 -7.61
CA ASP A 76 11.55 -8.92 -6.17
C ASP A 76 12.23 -7.59 -5.74
N THR A 77 13.27 -7.15 -6.47
CA THR A 77 13.97 -5.88 -6.24
C THR A 77 13.08 -4.67 -6.52
N GLN A 78 12.29 -4.70 -7.59
CA GLN A 78 11.35 -3.63 -7.93
C GLN A 78 10.18 -3.58 -6.95
N ILE A 79 9.72 -4.74 -6.46
CA ILE A 79 8.71 -4.77 -5.38
C ILE A 79 9.24 -4.05 -4.14
N ARG A 80 10.48 -4.33 -3.71
CA ARG A 80 11.09 -3.66 -2.55
C ARG A 80 11.22 -2.15 -2.76
N GLN A 81 11.61 -1.71 -3.95
CA GLN A 81 11.66 -0.28 -4.28
C GLN A 81 10.28 0.38 -4.18
N GLY A 82 9.24 -0.26 -4.71
CA GLY A 82 7.87 0.24 -4.59
C GLY A 82 7.41 0.33 -3.14
N LEU A 83 7.72 -0.67 -2.32
CA LEU A 83 7.40 -0.67 -0.88
C LEU A 83 8.17 0.40 -0.11
N GLU A 84 9.41 0.69 -0.49
CA GLU A 84 10.19 1.79 0.08
C GLU A 84 9.56 3.14 -0.24
N ILE A 85 9.15 3.36 -1.50
CA ILE A 85 8.41 4.57 -1.89
C ILE A 85 7.13 4.73 -1.07
N ILE A 86 6.37 3.64 -0.91
CA ILE A 86 5.16 3.60 -0.08
C ILE A 86 5.48 3.99 1.35
N SER A 87 6.49 3.39 1.98
CA SER A 87 6.95 3.71 3.34
C SER A 87 7.24 5.20 3.52
N GLN A 88 7.95 5.80 2.56
CA GLN A 88 8.25 7.23 2.60
C GLN A 88 7.04 8.15 2.35
N CYS A 89 5.89 7.62 1.93
CA CYS A 89 4.65 8.40 1.78
C CYS A 89 3.87 8.50 3.10
N PHE A 90 4.25 7.73 4.12
CA PHE A 90 3.67 7.81 5.46
C PHE A 90 4.42 8.76 6.40
N CYS A 91 5.60 9.25 6.00
CA CYS A 91 6.33 10.31 6.70
C CYS A 91 5.74 11.70 6.46
#